data_AF-A0A257CV45-F1
#
_entry.id   AF-A0A257CV45-F1
#
_cell.length_a   1.000
_cell.length_b   1.000
_cell.length_c   1.000
_cell.angle_alpha   90.00
_cell.angle_beta   90.00
_cell.angle_gamma   90.00
#
_symmetry.space_group_name_H-M   'P 1'
#
loop_
_entity.id
_entity.type
_entity.pdbx_description
1 polymer ?
#
loop_
_entity_poly.entity_id
_entity_poly.type
_entity_poly.pdbx_seq_one_letter_code
_entity_poly.pdbx_strand_id
1 'polypeptide(L)'
;MHHTFRNALILIAAPALSTAAMAHSGVENHIHSNFLAGFVHPFIGLDHLTAMLAVGLWSALSARRAGPELLWGPLAFANVLMLGAMLGLQGVALPAVEPMIAASLLVTGLLVVSRTRLPALASTLLVGGFALFHGLAHGLELAHSTNAFQTLAGMLTATVILHATGLAMGWKLRSAHVWLPRVAGGAVAALGSALLLQLA
;
A
#
# COMPACT_ATOMS: atom_id res chain seq x y z
N MET A 1 -36.01 18.79 -23.16
CA MET A 1 -34.82 19.65 -23.28
C MET A 1 -34.49 20.22 -21.91
N HIS A 2 -33.28 19.90 -21.43
CA HIS A 2 -32.49 20.53 -20.37
C HIS A 2 -33.09 20.74 -18.96
N HIS A 3 -32.87 19.73 -18.11
CA HIS A 3 -32.77 19.92 -16.66
C HIS A 3 -31.47 20.67 -16.33
N THR A 4 -31.62 21.82 -15.67
CA THR A 4 -30.52 22.64 -15.16
C THR A 4 -29.77 21.91 -14.05
N PHE A 5 -28.45 21.82 -14.22
CA PHE A 5 -27.50 21.17 -13.32
C PHE A 5 -27.54 21.75 -11.90
N ARG A 6 -27.65 20.85 -10.91
CA ARG A 6 -27.50 21.14 -9.49
C ARG A 6 -26.04 21.52 -9.20
N ASN A 7 -25.87 22.65 -8.52
CA ASN A 7 -24.63 23.10 -7.89
C ASN A 7 -24.00 21.97 -7.06
N ALA A 8 -22.79 21.55 -7.43
CA ALA A 8 -21.91 20.77 -6.57
C ALA A 8 -20.46 21.05 -6.98
N LEU A 9 -19.85 22.06 -6.36
CA LEU A 9 -18.39 22.22 -6.32
C LEU A 9 -18.05 23.15 -5.17
N ILE A 10 -17.87 22.54 -3.99
CA ILE A 10 -17.06 23.15 -2.95
C ILE A 10 -15.77 22.34 -2.93
N LEU A 11 -14.74 22.98 -3.48
CA LEU A 11 -13.34 22.61 -3.36
C LEU A 11 -12.96 22.59 -1.88
N ILE A 12 -12.53 21.44 -1.37
CA ILE A 12 -11.71 21.38 -0.17
C ILE A 12 -10.30 21.06 -0.65
N ALA A 13 -9.54 22.11 -0.94
CA ALA A 13 -8.09 22.05 -0.93
C ALA A 13 -7.66 22.10 0.54
N ALA A 14 -7.36 20.94 1.12
CA ALA A 14 -6.60 20.87 2.36
C ALA A 14 -5.17 20.44 1.99
N PRO A 15 -4.14 21.27 2.23
CA PRO A 15 -2.77 20.80 2.10
C PRO A 15 -2.55 19.76 3.21
N ALA A 16 -2.21 18.53 2.84
CA ALA A 16 -1.70 17.57 3.80
C ALA A 16 -0.34 18.09 4.25
N LEU A 17 -0.29 18.60 5.48
CA LEU A 17 0.95 18.98 6.14
C LEU A 17 1.86 17.74 6.18
N SER A 18 3.03 17.87 5.55
CA SER A 18 4.19 17.03 5.81
C SER A 18 4.53 17.14 7.29
N THR A 19 4.20 16.12 8.09
CA THR A 19 4.72 15.99 9.44
C THR A 19 6.02 15.20 9.36
N ALA A 20 7.08 15.90 8.95
CA ALA A 20 8.43 15.48 9.25
C ALA A 20 8.60 15.39 10.79
N ALA A 21 9.01 14.21 11.23
CA ALA A 21 9.71 13.91 12.49
C ALA A 21 9.51 14.87 13.68
N MET A 22 8.70 14.46 14.66
CA MET A 22 8.94 14.84 16.05
C MET A 22 9.47 13.63 16.81
N ALA A 23 10.79 13.64 17.04
CA ALA A 23 11.46 12.79 17.99
C ALA A 23 11.02 13.16 19.41
N HIS A 24 10.47 12.18 20.14
CA HIS A 24 10.50 12.19 21.60
C HIS A 24 11.15 10.89 22.05
N SER A 25 12.44 10.98 22.40
CA SER A 25 13.18 9.93 23.07
C SER A 25 12.63 9.74 24.49
N GLY A 26 11.76 8.76 24.66
CA GLY A 26 11.33 8.25 25.96
C GLY A 26 11.91 6.85 26.15
N VAL A 27 12.90 6.75 27.04
CA VAL A 27 13.45 5.50 27.57
C VAL A 27 12.31 4.75 28.30
N GLU A 28 12.38 3.41 28.30
CA GLU A 28 11.53 2.47 29.08
C GLU A 28 10.25 1.93 28.39
N ASN A 29 10.42 0.99 27.44
CA ASN A 29 9.58 -0.22 27.25
C ASN A 29 10.05 -0.99 25.99
N HIS A 30 11.24 -1.59 26.04
CA HIS A 30 12.02 -1.91 24.83
C HIS A 30 11.64 -3.19 24.06
N ILE A 31 10.57 -3.90 24.42
CA ILE A 31 10.09 -5.06 23.63
C ILE A 31 8.77 -4.75 22.91
N HIS A 32 7.87 -3.95 23.52
CA HIS A 32 6.60 -3.57 22.88
C HIS A 32 6.70 -2.28 22.06
N SER A 33 7.61 -1.37 22.38
CA SER A 33 7.77 -0.09 21.65
C SER A 33 8.17 -0.28 20.18
N ASN A 34 8.98 -1.30 19.86
CA ASN A 34 9.52 -1.48 18.51
C ASN A 34 8.58 -2.23 17.56
N PHE A 35 7.96 -3.32 18.03
CA PHE A 35 6.95 -4.05 17.26
C PHE A 35 5.72 -3.18 17.02
N LEU A 36 5.21 -2.51 18.07
CA LEU A 36 4.03 -1.66 17.93
C LEU A 36 4.29 -0.47 17.01
N ALA A 37 5.49 0.14 17.07
CA ALA A 37 5.88 1.18 16.12
C ALA A 37 5.83 0.67 14.68
N GLY A 38 6.40 -0.51 14.41
CA GLY A 38 6.32 -1.14 13.09
C GLY A 38 4.90 -1.50 12.69
N PHE A 39 4.08 -1.97 13.63
CA PHE A 39 2.68 -2.32 13.38
C PHE A 39 1.85 -1.10 13.01
N VAL A 40 2.02 0.02 13.69
CA VAL A 40 1.28 1.25 13.42
C VAL A 40 1.77 1.95 12.15
N HIS A 41 3.03 1.76 11.77
CA HIS A 41 3.67 2.48 10.67
C HIS A 41 2.85 2.46 9.34
N PRO A 42 2.41 1.31 8.80
CA PRO A 42 1.62 1.28 7.56
C PRO A 42 0.25 1.96 7.66
N PHE A 43 -0.27 2.20 8.87
CA PHE A 43 -1.55 2.88 9.06
C PHE A 43 -1.42 4.40 9.04
N ILE A 44 -0.22 4.93 9.27
CA ILE A 44 0.06 6.38 9.29
C ILE A 44 0.47 6.87 7.89
N GLY A 45 1.25 6.08 7.16
CA GLY A 45 1.61 6.38 5.77
C GLY A 45 0.43 6.17 4.83
N LEU A 46 -0.11 7.24 4.23
CA LEU A 46 -1.22 7.14 3.28
C LEU A 46 -0.86 6.30 2.05
N ASP A 47 0.40 6.38 1.61
CA ASP A 47 0.96 5.57 0.54
C ASP A 47 0.91 4.07 0.87
N HIS A 48 1.44 3.67 2.03
CA HIS A 48 1.47 2.29 2.49
C HIS A 48 0.06 1.76 2.75
N LEU A 49 -0.77 2.52 3.48
CA LEU A 49 -2.14 2.15 3.80
C LEU A 49 -2.94 1.87 2.53
N THR A 50 -2.91 2.81 1.58
CA THR A 50 -3.70 2.70 0.35
C THR A 50 -3.15 1.62 -0.58
N ALA A 51 -1.83 1.47 -0.72
CA ALA A 51 -1.22 0.40 -1.52
C ALA A 51 -1.59 -0.99 -0.97
N MET A 52 -1.43 -1.21 0.34
CA MET A 52 -1.70 -2.51 0.96
C MET A 52 -3.19 -2.87 0.89
N LEU A 53 -4.09 -1.92 1.15
CA LEU A 53 -5.53 -2.13 0.96
C LEU A 53 -5.87 -2.40 -0.51
N ALA A 54 -5.29 -1.65 -1.45
CA ALA A 54 -5.57 -1.79 -2.88
C ALA A 54 -5.13 -3.16 -3.42
N VAL A 55 -3.99 -3.71 -2.98
CA VAL A 55 -3.55 -5.05 -3.36
C VAL A 55 -4.57 -6.12 -2.94
N GLY A 56 -5.05 -6.08 -1.70
CA GLY A 56 -6.08 -7.00 -1.22
C GLY A 56 -7.41 -6.82 -1.98
N LEU A 57 -7.84 -5.57 -2.12
CA LEU A 57 -9.07 -5.17 -2.80
C LEU A 57 -9.10 -5.65 -4.25
N TRP A 58 -8.04 -5.38 -5.01
CA TRP A 58 -7.90 -5.81 -6.39
C TRP A 58 -7.88 -7.34 -6.51
N SER A 59 -7.19 -8.04 -5.60
CA SER A 59 -7.12 -9.50 -5.62
C SER A 59 -8.49 -10.14 -5.49
N ALA A 60 -9.36 -9.60 -4.64
CA ALA A 60 -10.74 -10.06 -4.52
C ALA A 60 -11.62 -9.69 -5.74
N LEU A 61 -11.46 -8.50 -6.29
CA LEU A 61 -12.25 -8.03 -7.44
C LEU A 61 -11.89 -8.75 -8.75
N SER A 62 -10.63 -9.14 -8.91
CA SER A 62 -10.12 -9.82 -10.10
C SER A 62 -10.34 -11.34 -10.07
N ALA A 63 -10.41 -11.95 -8.89
CA ALA A 63 -10.65 -13.38 -8.73
C ALA A 63 -11.99 -13.83 -9.34
N ARG A 64 -12.03 -15.05 -9.90
CA ARG A 64 -13.28 -15.66 -10.42
C ARG A 64 -14.14 -16.23 -9.29
N ARG A 65 -13.51 -16.94 -8.36
CA ARG A 65 -14.14 -17.65 -7.25
C ARG A 65 -13.24 -17.59 -6.01
N ALA A 66 -13.74 -18.09 -4.89
CA ALA A 66 -12.93 -18.25 -3.69
C ALA A 66 -11.91 -19.36 -3.98
N GLY A 67 -10.63 -19.03 -3.97
CA GLY A 67 -9.55 -19.94 -4.34
C GLY A 67 -8.18 -19.28 -4.21
N PRO A 68 -7.10 -20.00 -4.57
CA PRO A 68 -5.73 -19.53 -4.39
C PRO A 68 -5.41 -18.25 -5.16
N GLU A 69 -6.18 -17.95 -6.22
CA GLU A 69 -6.08 -16.71 -7.01
C GLU A 69 -6.16 -15.44 -6.16
N LEU A 70 -6.91 -15.49 -5.06
CA LEU A 70 -7.06 -14.38 -4.11
C LEU A 70 -5.77 -14.00 -3.39
N LEU A 71 -4.84 -14.96 -3.26
CA LEU A 71 -3.68 -14.84 -2.38
C LEU A 71 -2.39 -14.53 -3.12
N TRP A 72 -2.34 -14.68 -4.45
CA TRP A 72 -1.11 -14.46 -5.22
C TRP A 72 -0.53 -13.06 -5.04
N GLY A 73 -1.36 -12.01 -5.14
CA GLY A 73 -0.94 -10.63 -4.92
C GLY A 73 -0.48 -10.38 -3.48
N PRO A 74 -1.34 -10.61 -2.46
CA PRO A 74 -1.01 -10.39 -1.06
C PRO A 74 0.22 -11.15 -0.56
N LEU A 75 0.34 -12.44 -0.94
CA LEU A 75 1.49 -13.25 -0.54
C LEU A 75 2.76 -12.80 -1.26
N ALA A 76 2.70 -12.46 -2.54
CA ALA A 76 3.85 -11.91 -3.24
C ALA A 76 4.30 -10.59 -2.61
N PHE A 77 3.37 -9.70 -2.30
CA PHE A 77 3.69 -8.43 -1.65
C PHE A 77 4.37 -8.65 -0.29
N ALA A 78 3.73 -9.41 0.61
CA ALA A 78 4.25 -9.61 1.96
C ALA A 78 5.65 -10.28 1.97
N ASN A 79 5.85 -11.32 1.15
CA ASN A 79 7.14 -12.02 1.10
C ASN A 79 8.23 -11.15 0.46
N VAL A 80 7.93 -10.49 -0.67
CA VAL A 80 8.94 -9.67 -1.37
C VAL A 80 9.22 -8.37 -0.62
N LEU A 81 8.25 -7.81 0.11
CA LEU A 81 8.48 -6.69 1.03
C LEU A 81 9.49 -7.08 2.11
N MET A 82 9.33 -8.25 2.74
CA MET A 82 10.29 -8.73 3.73
C MET A 82 11.68 -8.95 3.12
N LEU A 83 11.75 -9.52 1.91
CA LEU A 83 13.03 -9.68 1.19
C LEU A 83 13.68 -8.32 0.88
N GLY A 84 12.90 -7.35 0.39
CA GLY A 84 13.39 -5.99 0.14
C GLY A 84 13.88 -5.31 1.41
N ALA A 85 13.18 -5.50 2.54
CA ALA A 85 13.61 -4.98 3.83
C ALA A 85 14.92 -5.59 4.31
N MET A 86 15.09 -6.90 4.15
CA MET A 86 16.35 -7.59 4.44
C MET A 86 17.51 -7.02 3.59
N LEU A 87 17.28 -6.75 2.31
CA LEU A 87 18.28 -6.12 1.44
C LEU A 87 18.59 -4.68 1.88
N GLY A 88 17.56 -3.90 2.24
CA GLY A 88 17.73 -2.53 2.70
C GLY A 88 18.52 -2.44 4.01
N LEU A 89 18.33 -3.39 4.94
CA LEU A 89 19.14 -3.47 6.17
C LEU A 89 20.63 -3.72 5.89
N GLN A 90 20.94 -4.37 4.76
CA GLN A 90 22.32 -4.57 4.30
C GLN A 90 22.88 -3.36 3.55
N GLY A 91 22.13 -2.26 3.46
CA GLY A 91 22.53 -1.05 2.76
C GLY A 91 22.34 -1.09 1.25
N VAL A 92 21.62 -2.09 0.72
CA VAL A 92 21.27 -2.11 -0.71
C VAL A 92 20.34 -0.94 -1.00
N ALA A 93 20.82 0.03 -1.76
CA ALA A 93 20.04 1.16 -2.24
C ALA A 93 19.86 1.06 -3.76
N LEU A 94 18.60 1.14 -4.21
CA LEU A 94 18.27 1.25 -5.62
C LEU A 94 17.85 2.69 -5.93
N PRO A 95 18.13 3.19 -7.15
CA PRO A 95 17.54 4.45 -7.58
C PRO A 95 16.01 4.32 -7.71
N ALA A 96 15.32 5.45 -7.70
CA ALA A 96 13.88 5.56 -7.96
C ALA A 96 12.96 4.78 -6.98
N VAL A 97 13.37 4.56 -5.73
CA VAL A 97 12.52 3.95 -4.69
C VAL A 97 11.20 4.70 -4.51
N GLU A 98 11.26 6.01 -4.29
CA GLU A 98 10.07 6.86 -4.13
C GLU A 98 9.16 6.86 -5.38
N PRO A 99 9.68 7.09 -6.61
CA PRO A 99 8.88 6.93 -7.82
C PRO A 99 8.21 5.56 -7.96
N MET A 100 8.88 4.47 -7.58
CA MET A 100 8.32 3.12 -7.67
C MET A 100 7.23 2.86 -6.63
N ILE A 101 7.35 3.43 -5.43
CA ILE A 101 6.28 3.44 -4.42
C ILE A 101 5.08 4.22 -4.95
N ALA A 102 5.28 5.42 -5.48
CA ALA A 102 4.20 6.23 -6.06
C ALA A 102 3.52 5.55 -7.27
N ALA A 103 4.32 4.95 -8.17
CA ALA A 103 3.82 4.18 -9.30
C ALA A 103 3.00 2.95 -8.88
N SER A 104 3.33 2.34 -7.74
CA SER A 104 2.56 1.21 -7.21
C SER A 104 1.12 1.59 -6.90
N LEU A 105 0.89 2.78 -6.32
CA LEU A 105 -0.45 3.30 -6.04
C LEU A 105 -1.19 3.56 -7.34
N LEU A 106 -0.54 4.20 -8.30
CA LEU A 106 -1.13 4.47 -9.62
C LEU A 106 -1.60 3.16 -10.27
N VAL A 107 -0.70 2.19 -10.39
CA VAL A 107 -0.97 0.94 -11.08
C VAL A 107 -2.00 0.09 -10.34
N THR A 108 -1.87 -0.07 -9.02
CA THR A 108 -2.83 -0.86 -8.22
C THR A 108 -4.22 -0.19 -8.19
N GLY A 109 -4.29 1.14 -8.11
CA GLY A 109 -5.53 1.89 -8.24
C GLY A 109 -6.22 1.66 -9.60
N LEU A 110 -5.47 1.73 -10.69
CA LEU A 110 -5.98 1.43 -12.04
C LEU A 110 -6.47 -0.01 -12.15
N LEU A 111 -5.75 -0.98 -11.58
CA LEU A 111 -6.15 -2.38 -11.51
C LEU A 111 -7.47 -2.58 -10.74
N VAL A 112 -7.69 -1.82 -9.66
CA VAL A 112 -8.98 -1.81 -8.94
C VAL A 112 -10.10 -1.22 -9.83
N VAL A 113 -9.85 -0.11 -10.53
CA VAL A 113 -10.83 0.55 -11.42
C VAL A 113 -11.27 -0.37 -12.56
N SER A 114 -10.30 -0.98 -13.24
CA SER A 114 -10.54 -1.84 -14.39
C SER A 114 -11.01 -3.25 -14.00
N ARG A 115 -10.72 -3.66 -12.76
CA ARG A 115 -10.85 -5.05 -12.29
C ARG A 115 -10.10 -6.03 -13.21
N THR A 116 -8.98 -5.59 -13.78
CA THR A 116 -8.18 -6.39 -14.72
C THR A 116 -7.78 -7.69 -14.04
N ARG A 117 -7.98 -8.80 -14.75
CA ARG A 117 -7.55 -10.12 -14.31
C ARG A 117 -6.18 -10.41 -14.90
N LEU A 118 -5.22 -10.69 -14.03
CA LEU A 118 -3.88 -11.08 -14.43
C LEU A 118 -3.67 -12.57 -14.12
N PRO A 119 -2.91 -13.30 -14.94
CA PRO A 119 -2.46 -14.64 -14.58
C PRO A 119 -1.58 -14.57 -13.33
N ALA A 120 -1.52 -15.67 -12.56
CA ALA A 120 -0.83 -15.70 -11.27
C ALA A 120 0.60 -15.13 -11.34
N LEU A 121 1.38 -15.54 -12.34
CA LEU A 121 2.75 -15.06 -12.54
C LEU A 121 2.84 -13.54 -12.78
N ALA A 122 1.90 -12.95 -13.53
CA ALA A 122 1.90 -11.51 -13.77
C ALA A 122 1.51 -10.74 -12.49
N SER A 123 0.53 -11.26 -11.73
CA SER A 123 0.16 -10.69 -10.43
C SER A 123 1.33 -10.70 -9.45
N THR A 124 2.04 -11.83 -9.34
CA THR A 124 3.16 -11.98 -8.41
C THR A 124 4.33 -11.08 -8.80
N LEU A 125 4.70 -11.01 -10.09
CA LEU A 125 5.81 -10.17 -10.56
C LEU A 125 5.50 -8.68 -10.41
N LEU A 126 4.30 -8.25 -10.78
CA LEU A 126 3.93 -6.84 -10.72
C LEU A 126 3.84 -6.35 -9.27
N VAL A 127 3.06 -7.05 -8.44
CA VAL A 127 2.86 -6.66 -7.04
C VAL A 127 4.14 -6.87 -6.22
N GLY A 128 4.85 -7.99 -6.45
CA GLY A 128 6.14 -8.26 -5.81
C GLY A 128 7.21 -7.23 -6.20
N GLY A 129 7.25 -6.82 -7.47
CA GLY A 129 8.14 -5.77 -7.94
C GLY A 129 7.96 -4.46 -7.17
N PHE A 130 6.72 -4.01 -6.98
CA PHE A 130 6.44 -2.84 -6.13
C PHE A 130 6.77 -3.07 -4.66
N ALA A 131 6.48 -4.26 -4.14
CA ALA A 131 6.74 -4.62 -2.75
C ALA A 131 8.24 -4.58 -2.41
N LEU A 132 9.11 -4.92 -3.38
CA LEU A 132 10.55 -4.84 -3.23
C LEU A 132 11.00 -3.42 -2.85
N PHE A 133 10.46 -2.40 -3.53
CA PHE A 133 10.83 -0.99 -3.26
C PHE A 133 10.29 -0.49 -1.91
N HIS A 134 9.08 -0.89 -1.51
CA HIS A 134 8.58 -0.62 -0.15
C HIS A 134 9.48 -1.27 0.90
N GLY A 135 9.84 -2.54 0.68
CA GLY A 135 10.76 -3.27 1.54
C GLY A 135 12.10 -2.56 1.65
N LEU A 136 12.74 -2.24 0.52
CA LEU A 136 14.02 -1.54 0.49
C LEU A 136 13.97 -0.22 1.26
N ALA A 137 12.90 0.58 1.10
CA ALA A 137 12.71 1.82 1.85
C ALA A 137 12.71 1.58 3.37
N HIS A 138 11.88 0.65 3.86
CA HIS A 138 11.82 0.30 5.27
C HIS A 138 13.15 -0.27 5.79
N GLY A 139 13.82 -1.12 5.00
CA GLY A 139 15.10 -1.70 5.37
C GLY A 139 16.19 -0.64 5.53
N LEU A 140 16.29 0.30 4.59
CA LEU A 140 17.26 1.39 4.65
C LEU A 140 17.01 2.33 5.84
N GLU A 141 15.75 2.66 6.11
CA GLU A 141 15.36 3.46 7.28
C GLU A 141 15.77 2.77 8.59
N LEU A 142 15.64 1.44 8.65
CA LEU A 142 15.94 0.64 9.82
C LEU A 142 17.39 0.15 9.90
N ALA A 143 18.25 0.46 8.93
CA ALA A 143 19.63 -0.08 8.85
C ALA A 143 20.46 0.23 10.11
N HIS A 144 20.18 1.34 10.79
CA HIS A 144 20.85 1.75 12.03
C HIS A 144 20.05 1.45 13.31
N SER A 145 18.89 0.80 13.18
CA SER A 145 18.03 0.44 14.31
C SER A 145 18.47 -0.85 14.98
N THR A 146 18.66 -0.81 16.29
CA THR A 146 19.02 -2.00 17.10
C THR A 146 17.91 -3.06 17.15
N ASN A 147 16.66 -2.69 16.82
CA ASN A 147 15.49 -3.57 16.90
C ASN A 147 14.77 -3.75 15.56
N ALA A 148 15.50 -3.57 14.44
CA ALA A 148 14.95 -3.63 13.09
C ALA A 148 14.02 -4.82 12.84
N PHE A 149 14.40 -6.03 13.28
CA PHE A 149 13.59 -7.23 13.10
C PHE A 149 12.23 -7.19 13.81
N GLN A 150 12.16 -6.62 15.04
CA GLN A 150 10.89 -6.50 15.76
C GLN A 150 9.97 -5.52 15.06
N THR A 151 10.51 -4.39 14.59
CA THR A 151 9.76 -3.39 13.83
C THR A 151 9.28 -3.96 12.49
N LEU A 152 10.13 -4.67 11.75
CA LEU A 152 9.74 -5.35 10.50
C LEU A 152 8.69 -6.43 10.72
N ALA A 153 8.76 -7.18 11.82
CA ALA A 153 7.70 -8.13 12.18
C ALA A 153 6.35 -7.42 12.42
N GLY A 154 6.37 -6.26 13.07
CA GLY A 154 5.20 -5.40 13.24
C GLY A 154 4.62 -4.94 11.91
N MET A 155 5.47 -4.36 11.04
CA MET A 155 5.08 -3.89 9.71
C MET A 155 4.52 -5.01 8.85
N LEU A 156 5.15 -6.20 8.84
CA LEU A 156 4.67 -7.35 8.09
C LEU A 156 3.31 -7.83 8.60
N THR A 157 3.12 -7.86 9.92
CA THR A 157 1.83 -8.23 10.53
C THR A 157 0.73 -7.26 10.12
N ALA A 158 0.99 -5.96 10.20
CA ALA A 158 0.08 -4.92 9.73
C ALA A 158 -0.22 -5.05 8.23
N THR A 159 0.80 -5.33 7.41
CA THR A 159 0.67 -5.54 5.97
C THR A 159 -0.28 -6.70 5.65
N VAL A 160 -0.11 -7.85 6.32
CA VAL A 160 -0.99 -9.01 6.16
C VAL A 160 -2.44 -8.68 6.56
N ILE A 161 -2.63 -7.95 7.67
CA ILE A 161 -3.96 -7.51 8.11
C ILE A 161 -4.60 -6.54 7.12
N LEU A 162 -3.84 -5.59 6.58
CA LEU A 162 -4.33 -4.64 5.59
C LEU A 162 -4.70 -5.34 4.28
N HIS A 163 -3.88 -6.29 3.80
CA HIS A 163 -4.24 -7.11 2.66
C HIS A 163 -5.49 -7.94 2.90
N ALA A 164 -5.62 -8.58 4.06
CA ALA A 164 -6.80 -9.36 4.42
C ALA A 164 -8.05 -8.47 4.50
N THR A 165 -7.93 -7.28 5.07
CA THR A 165 -8.99 -6.26 5.13
C THR A 165 -9.40 -5.82 3.73
N GLY A 166 -8.44 -5.47 2.88
CA GLY A 166 -8.69 -5.09 1.49
C GLY A 166 -9.39 -6.22 0.72
N LEU A 167 -8.94 -7.46 0.90
CA LEU A 167 -9.54 -8.66 0.30
C LEU A 167 -10.98 -8.86 0.76
N ALA A 168 -11.25 -8.72 2.06
CA ALA A 168 -12.60 -8.83 2.61
C ALA A 168 -13.52 -7.72 2.07
N MET A 169 -13.04 -6.48 2.00
CA MET A 169 -13.77 -5.35 1.39
C MET A 169 -14.06 -5.62 -0.08
N GLY A 170 -13.04 -6.06 -0.83
CA GLY A 170 -13.16 -6.32 -2.27
C GLY A 170 -14.13 -7.44 -2.55
N TRP A 171 -14.14 -8.48 -1.70
CA TRP A 171 -15.07 -9.60 -1.80
C TRP A 171 -16.53 -9.14 -1.65
N LYS A 172 -16.81 -8.30 -0.64
CA LYS A 172 -18.14 -7.70 -0.45
C LYS A 172 -18.52 -6.77 -1.62
N LEU A 173 -17.55 -6.04 -2.18
CA LEU A 173 -17.79 -5.12 -3.30
C LEU A 173 -17.99 -5.82 -4.66
N ARG A 174 -17.81 -7.14 -4.76
CA ARG A 174 -18.09 -7.90 -6.00
C ARG A 174 -19.55 -7.83 -6.40
N SER A 175 -20.47 -7.87 -5.43
CA SER A 175 -21.92 -7.79 -5.62
C SER A 175 -22.50 -6.38 -5.44
N ALA A 176 -21.68 -5.41 -5.00
CA ALA A 176 -22.09 -4.02 -4.85
C ALA A 176 -22.15 -3.27 -6.20
N HIS A 177 -22.69 -2.05 -6.18
CA HIS A 177 -22.72 -1.21 -7.37
C HIS A 177 -21.29 -0.96 -7.88
N VAL A 178 -21.10 -1.14 -9.20
CA VAL A 178 -19.79 -1.09 -9.86
C VAL A 178 -18.97 0.19 -9.59
N TRP A 179 -19.62 1.31 -9.29
CA TRP A 179 -18.97 2.59 -9.03
C TRP A 179 -18.22 2.64 -7.70
N LEU A 180 -18.62 1.88 -6.68
CA LEU A 180 -17.95 1.90 -5.37
C LEU A 180 -16.45 1.54 -5.49
N PRO A 181 -16.08 0.36 -6.02
CA PRO A 181 -14.67 0.03 -6.17
C PRO A 181 -13.98 0.90 -7.24
N ARG A 182 -14.70 1.42 -8.25
CA ARG A 182 -14.09 2.34 -9.24
C ARG A 182 -13.70 3.67 -8.62
N VAL A 183 -14.53 4.25 -7.76
CA VAL A 183 -14.18 5.48 -7.03
C VAL A 183 -13.02 5.21 -6.08
N ALA A 184 -13.05 4.09 -5.35
CA ALA A 184 -11.93 3.71 -4.47
C ALA A 184 -10.61 3.56 -5.24
N GLY A 185 -10.60 2.79 -6.32
CA GLY A 185 -9.41 2.62 -7.17
C GLY A 185 -8.96 3.93 -7.82
N GLY A 186 -9.92 4.76 -8.26
CA GLY A 186 -9.64 6.08 -8.83
C GLY A 186 -8.99 7.02 -7.83
N ALA A 187 -9.42 7.01 -6.56
CA ALA A 187 -8.80 7.79 -5.49
C ALA A 187 -7.35 7.33 -5.23
N VAL A 188 -7.09 6.03 -5.19
CA VAL A 188 -5.72 5.49 -5.04
C VAL A 188 -4.86 5.86 -6.24
N ALA A 189 -5.40 5.75 -7.46
CA ALA A 189 -4.67 6.10 -8.68
C ALA A 189 -4.36 7.61 -8.75
N ALA A 190 -5.29 8.46 -8.32
CA ALA A 190 -5.08 9.90 -8.22
C ALA A 190 -4.01 10.26 -7.19
N LEU A 191 -3.99 9.59 -6.03
CA LEU A 191 -2.92 9.76 -5.04
C LEU A 191 -1.56 9.37 -5.62
N GLY A 192 -1.44 8.21 -6.26
CA GLY A 192 -0.20 7.79 -6.92
C GLY A 192 0.26 8.77 -8.01
N SER A 193 -0.67 9.28 -8.81
CA SER A 193 -0.38 10.29 -9.84
C SER A 193 0.12 11.60 -9.22
N ALA A 194 -0.51 12.06 -8.14
CA ALA A 194 -0.11 13.27 -7.45
C ALA A 194 1.31 13.15 -6.86
N LEU A 195 1.64 12.00 -6.26
CA LEU A 195 2.97 11.72 -5.75
C LEU A 195 4.03 11.69 -6.87
N LEU A 196 3.72 11.06 -8.02
CA LEU A 196 4.62 11.06 -9.17
C LEU A 196 4.88 12.47 -9.72
N LEU A 197 3.85 13.32 -9.78
CA LEU A 197 3.98 14.70 -10.25
C LEU A 197 4.80 15.58 -9.30
N GLN A 198 4.84 15.25 -8.01
CA GLN A 198 5.69 15.95 -7.04
C GLN A 198 7.17 15.60 -7.18
N LEU A 199 7.49 14.45 -7.78
CA LEU A 199 8.84 13.94 -7.97
C LEU A 199 9.46 14.33 -9.34
N ALA A 200 8.67 14.96 -10.22
CA ALA A 200 9.05 15.35 -11.59
C ALA A 200 9.46 16.82 -11.68
#